data_AF-A0AAV9HP73-F1
#
_entry.id   AF-A0AAV9HP73-F1
#
_cell.length_a   1.000
_cell.length_b   1.000
_cell.length_c   1.000
_cell.angle_alpha   90.00
_cell.angle_beta   90.00
_cell.angle_gamma   90.00
#
_symmetry.space_group_name_H-M   'P 1'
#
loop_
_entity.id
_entity.type
_entity.pdbx_description
1 polymer ?
#
loop_
_entity_poly.entity_id
_entity_poly.type
_entity_poly.pdbx_seq_one_letter_code
_entity_poly.pdbx_strand_id
1 'polypeptide(L)'
;MRKRSQQDATINTPSTTNDEPPSKKPKPSSSSSSTPSADAQFSPSAFITRWVSANLTTPDQYPPLPEIKDPLLARAALTHSGMRKSPSELSYERLEWLGDVYIELVASELIFSTFPTLPEGQLSNFREMLTRNSTLSKFSIHYGLDKRAYFPREFDLEGRQGGSTASAKRREKALGDIFEAYVGALIRSDPQDGYKTAVD
;
A
#
# COMPACT_ATOMS: atom_id res chain seq x y z
N MET A 1 -19.74 33.39 57.51
CA MET A 1 -20.25 32.35 58.43
C MET A 1 -19.27 31.19 58.48
N ARG A 2 -18.69 30.91 59.67
CA ARG A 2 -18.04 29.65 60.14
C ARG A 2 -16.79 29.14 59.38
N LYS A 3 -15.72 28.60 59.98
CA LYS A 3 -15.03 28.65 61.30
C LYS A 3 -13.81 27.72 61.14
N ARG A 4 -12.63 28.16 61.62
CA ARG A 4 -11.47 27.42 62.22
C ARG A 4 -10.77 26.27 61.43
N SER A 5 -9.45 26.32 61.17
CA SER A 5 -8.26 26.13 62.08
C SER A 5 -8.15 24.67 62.58
N GLN A 6 -7.06 23.89 62.53
CA GLN A 6 -5.59 24.07 62.69
C GLN A 6 -4.87 22.79 62.14
N GLN A 7 -3.67 22.87 61.53
CA GLN A 7 -2.30 22.58 62.07
C GLN A 7 -2.12 21.12 62.60
N ASP A 8 -0.99 20.39 62.46
CA ASP A 8 0.41 20.76 62.25
C ASP A 8 1.26 19.56 61.75
N ALA A 9 2.48 19.88 61.33
CA ALA A 9 3.54 19.02 60.79
C ALA A 9 4.19 18.03 61.79
N THR A 10 4.95 17.04 61.29
CA THR A 10 6.35 16.72 61.72
C THR A 10 7.03 15.75 60.72
N ILE A 11 8.31 16.00 60.46
CA ILE A 11 9.26 15.29 59.57
C ILE A 11 10.10 14.26 60.37
N ASN A 12 10.47 13.12 59.79
CA ASN A 12 11.84 12.54 59.85
C ASN A 12 12.02 11.23 59.06
N THR A 13 13.13 11.15 58.31
CA THR A 13 13.74 9.99 57.60
C THR A 13 14.86 9.36 58.46
N PRO A 14 15.72 8.44 57.97
CA PRO A 14 15.54 7.13 57.31
C PRO A 14 16.31 6.00 58.07
N SER A 15 16.15 4.71 57.70
CA SER A 15 17.13 3.63 57.99
C SER A 15 16.85 2.34 57.21
N THR A 16 17.92 1.77 56.66
CA THR A 16 18.09 0.51 55.91
C THR A 16 18.25 -0.71 56.83
N THR A 17 17.71 -1.89 56.48
CA THR A 17 18.28 -3.22 56.80
C THR A 17 17.67 -4.35 55.95
N ASN A 18 18.53 -4.95 55.11
CA ASN A 18 18.86 -6.39 54.90
C ASN A 18 17.85 -7.57 54.99
N ASP A 19 18.08 -8.50 54.04
CA ASP A 19 18.14 -9.98 54.10
C ASP A 19 16.95 -10.92 53.72
N GLU A 20 17.22 -11.64 52.62
CA GLU A 20 16.98 -13.04 52.21
C GLU A 20 15.59 -13.69 51.90
N PRO A 21 15.55 -14.65 50.93
CA PRO A 21 14.34 -15.18 50.27
C PRO A 21 13.89 -16.57 50.78
N PRO A 22 12.72 -17.09 50.31
CA PRO A 22 12.74 -18.49 49.87
C PRO A 22 11.82 -18.87 48.69
N SER A 23 12.39 -19.69 47.80
CA SER A 23 11.87 -21.01 47.33
C SER A 23 10.48 -21.17 46.68
N LYS A 24 10.53 -21.40 45.35
CA LYS A 24 9.78 -22.34 44.49
C LYS A 24 8.58 -23.13 45.07
N LYS A 25 7.47 -23.12 44.31
CA LYS A 25 6.45 -24.19 44.25
C LYS A 25 6.04 -24.51 42.79
N PRO A 26 5.54 -25.73 42.51
CA PRO A 26 5.79 -26.47 41.27
C PRO A 26 4.76 -26.28 40.14
N LYS A 27 5.19 -26.68 38.94
CA LYS A 27 4.47 -26.77 37.67
C LYS A 27 3.36 -27.84 37.72
N PRO A 28 2.14 -27.59 37.20
CA PRO A 28 1.29 -28.64 36.69
C PRO A 28 1.45 -28.81 35.16
N SER A 29 1.34 -30.06 34.77
CA SER A 29 1.60 -30.69 33.48
C SER A 29 0.54 -30.40 32.40
N SER A 30 1.05 -30.24 31.18
CA SER A 30 0.47 -30.66 29.89
C SER A 30 -1.07 -30.66 29.74
N SER A 31 -1.59 -29.57 29.18
CA SER A 31 -2.73 -29.63 28.27
C SER A 31 -2.19 -29.52 26.84
N SER A 32 -2.42 -30.57 26.06
CA SER A 32 -2.20 -30.64 24.62
C SER A 32 -2.93 -29.50 23.90
N SER A 33 -2.20 -28.45 23.52
CA SER A 33 -2.65 -27.52 22.48
C SER A 33 -2.06 -27.98 21.16
N SER A 34 -2.90 -28.59 20.34
CA SER A 34 -2.66 -28.81 18.92
C SER A 34 -2.08 -27.55 18.28
N THR A 35 -0.86 -27.64 17.77
CA THR A 35 -0.25 -26.64 16.89
C THR A 35 -1.21 -26.38 15.73
N PRO A 36 -1.63 -25.14 15.45
CA PRO A 36 -2.23 -24.86 14.16
C PRO A 36 -1.17 -25.15 13.09
N SER A 37 -1.57 -25.94 12.10
CA SER A 37 -0.80 -26.26 10.91
C SER A 37 -0.18 -24.98 10.33
N ALA A 38 1.09 -25.04 9.93
CA ALA A 38 1.87 -23.90 9.43
C ALA A 38 1.04 -22.99 8.53
N ASP A 39 0.65 -21.84 9.06
CA ASP A 39 0.04 -20.76 8.28
C ASP A 39 0.99 -20.45 7.12
N ALA A 40 0.47 -20.46 5.90
CA ALA A 40 1.22 -20.07 4.72
C ALA A 40 1.77 -18.66 4.95
N GLN A 41 3.05 -18.56 5.28
CA GLN A 41 3.71 -17.29 5.52
C GLN A 41 3.72 -16.54 4.18
N PHE A 42 2.95 -15.45 4.09
CA PHE A 42 2.99 -14.58 2.93
C PHE A 42 4.42 -14.07 2.77
N SER A 43 5.07 -14.47 1.67
CA SER A 43 6.41 -14.05 1.31
C SER A 43 6.32 -13.30 -0.02
N PRO A 44 6.33 -11.95 0.01
CA PRO A 44 6.32 -11.12 -1.20
C PRO A 44 7.39 -11.53 -2.22
N SER A 45 8.57 -11.90 -1.73
CA SER A 45 9.74 -12.28 -2.53
C SER A 45 9.60 -13.65 -3.20
N ALA A 46 8.70 -14.53 -2.74
CA ALA A 46 8.52 -15.86 -3.33
C ALA A 46 8.00 -15.82 -4.77
N PHE A 47 7.38 -14.71 -5.17
CA PHE A 47 6.75 -14.54 -6.48
C PHE A 47 7.52 -13.57 -7.39
N ILE A 48 8.52 -12.85 -6.86
CA ILE A 48 9.26 -11.85 -7.63
C ILE A 48 10.54 -12.50 -8.14
N THR A 49 10.59 -12.72 -9.46
CA THR A 49 11.79 -13.26 -10.12
C THR A 49 12.77 -12.14 -10.42
N ARG A 50 14.05 -12.39 -10.17
CA ARG A 50 15.15 -11.50 -10.56
C ARG A 50 15.01 -11.10 -12.03
N TRP A 51 15.11 -9.80 -12.32
CA TRP A 51 15.11 -9.34 -13.71
C TRP A 51 16.41 -9.72 -14.42
N VAL A 52 16.29 -10.22 -15.66
CA VAL A 52 17.41 -10.52 -16.55
C VAL A 52 17.09 -9.98 -17.93
N SER A 53 18.04 -9.33 -18.60
CA SER A 53 17.86 -8.71 -19.92
C SER A 53 17.33 -9.65 -21.00
N ALA A 54 17.60 -10.96 -20.85
CA ALA A 54 17.10 -12.02 -21.73
C ALA A 54 15.57 -12.22 -21.66
N ASN A 55 14.89 -11.70 -20.63
CA ASN A 55 13.44 -11.79 -20.49
C ASN A 55 12.69 -10.81 -21.42
N LEU A 56 13.39 -9.84 -22.02
CA LEU A 56 12.81 -8.95 -23.02
C LEU A 56 12.83 -9.63 -24.39
N THR A 57 11.89 -10.55 -24.62
CA THR A 57 11.80 -11.28 -25.90
C THR A 57 11.37 -10.35 -27.05
N THR A 58 10.73 -9.23 -26.73
CA THR A 58 10.41 -8.14 -27.67
C THR A 58 10.41 -6.80 -26.95
N PRO A 59 11.27 -5.83 -27.34
CA PRO A 59 11.08 -4.44 -26.93
C PRO A 59 9.66 -4.03 -27.33
N ASP A 60 8.94 -3.37 -26.42
CA ASP A 60 7.60 -2.78 -26.65
C ASP A 60 6.38 -3.70 -26.48
N GLN A 61 6.53 -4.97 -26.07
CA GLN A 61 5.36 -5.78 -25.70
C GLN A 61 5.21 -5.87 -24.17
N TYR A 62 4.25 -5.13 -23.64
CA TYR A 62 3.82 -5.28 -22.26
C TYR A 62 2.94 -6.54 -22.10
N PRO A 63 2.94 -7.19 -20.91
CA PRO A 63 2.04 -8.31 -20.65
C PRO A 63 0.57 -7.85 -20.72
N PRO A 64 -0.38 -8.78 -20.95
CA PRO A 64 -1.80 -8.43 -20.89
C PRO A 64 -2.16 -7.94 -19.49
N LEU A 65 -3.03 -6.94 -19.41
CA LEU A 65 -3.51 -6.42 -18.13
C LEU A 65 -4.43 -7.45 -17.44
N PRO A 66 -4.13 -7.92 -16.22
CA PRO A 66 -4.97 -8.87 -15.51
C PRO A 66 -6.34 -8.30 -15.15
N GLU A 67 -7.39 -9.12 -15.19
CA GLU A 67 -8.76 -8.70 -14.87
C GLU A 67 -9.01 -8.58 -13.36
N ILE A 68 -9.69 -7.50 -12.94
CA ILE A 68 -10.18 -7.32 -11.57
C ILE A 68 -11.48 -8.11 -11.41
N LYS A 69 -11.46 -9.14 -10.55
CA LYS A 69 -12.58 -10.09 -10.39
C LYS A 69 -13.84 -9.47 -9.77
N ASP A 70 -13.66 -8.48 -8.89
CA ASP A 70 -14.77 -7.77 -8.25
C ASP A 70 -15.19 -6.57 -9.11
N PRO A 71 -16.39 -6.58 -9.72
CA PRO A 71 -16.85 -5.51 -10.60
C PRO A 71 -17.03 -4.17 -9.88
N LEU A 72 -17.29 -4.17 -8.57
CA LEU A 72 -17.40 -2.93 -7.79
C LEU A 72 -16.02 -2.28 -7.62
N LEU A 73 -15.00 -3.09 -7.35
CA LEU A 73 -13.61 -2.60 -7.27
C LEU A 73 -13.10 -2.19 -8.65
N ALA A 74 -13.43 -2.94 -9.70
CA ALA A 74 -13.07 -2.59 -11.08
C ALA A 74 -13.64 -1.24 -11.50
N ARG A 75 -14.90 -0.95 -11.15
CA ARG A 75 -15.52 0.35 -11.38
C ARG A 75 -14.90 1.44 -10.51
N ALA A 76 -14.69 1.16 -9.23
CA ALA A 76 -14.13 2.13 -8.27
C ALA A 76 -12.73 2.58 -8.68
N ALA A 77 -11.86 1.66 -9.10
CA ALA A 77 -10.49 1.95 -9.55
C ALA A 77 -10.42 2.94 -10.72
N LEU A 78 -11.50 3.05 -11.50
CA LEU A 78 -11.61 3.92 -12.66
C LEU A 78 -12.49 5.15 -12.41
N THR A 79 -12.94 5.39 -11.18
CA THR A 79 -13.89 6.48 -10.87
C THR A 79 -13.26 7.51 -9.95
N HIS A 80 -13.06 8.74 -10.45
CA HIS A 80 -12.58 9.87 -9.64
C HIS A 80 -13.63 10.28 -8.60
N SER A 81 -13.22 10.70 -7.40
CA SER A 81 -14.12 11.16 -6.32
C SER A 81 -15.12 12.23 -6.76
N GLY A 82 -14.70 13.13 -7.62
CA GLY A 82 -15.54 14.18 -8.23
C GLY A 82 -16.69 13.65 -9.10
N MET A 83 -16.70 12.36 -9.45
CA MET A 83 -17.77 11.70 -10.21
C MET A 83 -18.77 10.95 -9.34
N ARG A 84 -18.53 10.86 -8.02
CA ARG A 84 -19.44 10.20 -7.08
C ARG A 84 -20.77 10.96 -6.99
N LYS A 85 -21.88 10.23 -7.01
CA LYS A 85 -23.23 10.77 -6.79
C LYS A 85 -23.62 10.81 -5.32
N SER A 86 -22.98 9.98 -4.49
CA SER A 86 -23.21 9.91 -3.05
C SER A 86 -21.92 9.57 -2.29
N PRO A 87 -21.78 9.94 -1.02
CA PRO A 87 -20.61 9.60 -0.20
C PRO A 87 -20.34 8.10 -0.05
N SER A 88 -21.35 7.25 -0.25
CA SER A 88 -21.23 5.78 -0.21
C SER A 88 -20.71 5.17 -1.52
N GLU A 89 -20.63 5.94 -2.61
CA GLU A 89 -20.10 5.43 -3.87
C GLU A 89 -18.57 5.34 -3.78
N LEU A 90 -18.02 4.19 -4.17
CA LEU A 90 -16.58 3.97 -4.15
C LEU A 90 -15.90 4.75 -5.28
N SER A 91 -14.69 5.22 -4.99
CA SER A 91 -13.83 5.93 -5.94
C SER A 91 -12.39 5.46 -5.77
N TYR A 92 -11.52 5.85 -6.68
CA TYR A 92 -10.20 5.26 -6.78
C TYR A 92 -9.29 5.62 -5.60
N GLU A 93 -9.51 6.71 -4.86
CA GLU A 93 -8.49 7.27 -3.94
C GLU A 93 -8.08 6.32 -2.80
N ARG A 94 -9.00 5.48 -2.30
CA ARG A 94 -8.63 4.47 -1.28
C ARG A 94 -7.86 3.30 -1.88
N LEU A 95 -8.14 2.99 -3.15
CA LEU A 95 -7.45 1.95 -3.89
C LEU A 95 -6.07 2.43 -4.37
N GLU A 96 -5.95 3.70 -4.79
CA GLU A 96 -4.69 4.42 -5.06
C GLU A 96 -3.78 4.30 -3.85
N TRP A 97 -4.26 4.73 -2.68
CA TRP A 97 -3.49 4.66 -1.45
C TRP A 97 -2.98 3.25 -1.12
N LEU A 98 -3.80 2.22 -1.38
CA LEU A 98 -3.39 0.83 -1.17
C LEU A 98 -2.42 0.34 -2.27
N GLY A 99 -2.68 0.72 -3.51
CA GLY A 99 -1.91 0.34 -4.68
C GLY A 99 -0.50 0.92 -4.71
N ASP A 100 -0.34 2.16 -4.24
CA ASP A 100 0.96 2.82 -4.03
C ASP A 100 1.88 1.93 -3.18
N VAL A 101 1.40 1.47 -2.02
CA VAL A 101 2.15 0.57 -1.14
C VAL A 101 2.54 -0.74 -1.83
N TYR A 102 1.64 -1.33 -2.64
CA TYR A 102 1.95 -2.55 -3.37
C TYR A 102 2.99 -2.32 -4.46
N ILE A 103 2.88 -1.24 -5.23
CA ILE A 103 3.84 -0.88 -6.27
C ILE A 103 5.21 -0.61 -5.66
N GLU A 104 5.28 0.12 -4.54
CA GLU A 104 6.52 0.35 -3.80
C GLU A 104 7.16 -0.95 -3.32
N LEU A 105 6.37 -1.88 -2.77
CA LEU A 105 6.84 -3.18 -2.32
C LEU A 105 7.42 -4.00 -3.48
N VAL A 106 6.65 -4.18 -4.55
CA VAL A 106 7.05 -4.97 -5.71
C VAL A 106 8.28 -4.38 -6.39
N ALA A 107 8.32 -3.06 -6.57
CA ALA A 107 9.48 -2.38 -7.13
C ALA A 107 10.72 -2.56 -6.23
N SER A 108 10.58 -2.42 -4.91
CA SER A 108 11.69 -2.57 -3.97
C SER A 108 12.28 -3.98 -3.99
N GLU A 109 11.43 -5.02 -3.95
CA GLU A 109 11.84 -6.43 -4.03
C GLU A 109 12.52 -6.76 -5.37
N LEU A 110 11.95 -6.27 -6.47
CA LEU A 110 12.53 -6.46 -7.80
C LEU A 110 13.92 -5.81 -7.90
N ILE A 111 14.06 -4.58 -7.43
CA ILE A 111 15.33 -3.84 -7.45
C ILE A 111 16.37 -4.50 -6.54
N PHE A 112 15.97 -4.87 -5.32
CA PHE A 112 16.85 -5.49 -4.32
C PHE A 112 17.40 -6.83 -4.82
N SER A 113 16.55 -7.67 -5.42
CA SER A 113 16.95 -8.96 -5.99
C SER A 113 17.77 -8.82 -7.28
N THR A 114 17.51 -7.79 -8.08
CA THR A 114 18.19 -7.57 -9.37
C THR A 114 19.58 -6.98 -9.22
N PHE A 115 19.77 -6.06 -8.26
CA PHE A 115 20.99 -5.27 -8.09
C PHE A 115 21.63 -5.42 -6.70
N PRO A 116 22.06 -6.63 -6.30
CA PRO A 116 22.51 -6.91 -4.94
C PRO A 116 23.80 -6.18 -4.50
N THR A 117 24.54 -5.60 -5.44
CA THR A 117 25.82 -4.90 -5.18
C THR A 117 25.71 -3.38 -5.21
N LEU A 118 24.54 -2.83 -5.57
CA LEU A 118 24.37 -1.38 -5.66
C LEU A 118 24.12 -0.76 -4.27
N PRO A 119 24.62 0.46 -4.02
CA PRO A 119 24.35 1.16 -2.77
C PRO A 119 22.88 1.60 -2.70
N GLU A 120 22.36 1.72 -1.47
CA GLU A 120 20.96 2.07 -1.19
C GLU A 120 20.47 3.30 -1.98
N GLY A 121 21.26 4.37 -2.06
CA GLY A 121 20.87 5.57 -2.80
C GLY A 121 20.61 5.34 -4.30
N GLN A 122 21.30 4.37 -4.93
CA GLN A 122 21.01 3.98 -6.32
C GLN A 122 19.75 3.11 -6.41
N LEU A 123 19.52 2.21 -5.45
CA LEU A 123 18.29 1.42 -5.38
C LEU A 123 17.06 2.34 -5.22
N SER A 124 17.16 3.35 -4.35
CA SER A 124 16.13 4.36 -4.14
C SER A 124 15.84 5.19 -5.40
N ASN A 125 16.87 5.55 -6.18
CA ASN A 125 16.69 6.22 -7.48
C ASN A 125 15.95 5.32 -8.49
N PHE A 126 16.33 4.04 -8.62
CA PHE A 126 15.60 3.11 -9.48
C PHE A 126 14.15 2.97 -9.06
N ARG A 127 13.88 2.89 -7.75
CA ARG A 127 12.52 2.80 -7.23
C ARG A 127 11.70 4.03 -7.62
N GLU A 128 12.22 5.23 -7.40
CA GLU A 128 11.58 6.48 -7.81
C GLU A 128 11.28 6.49 -9.32
N MET A 129 12.21 6.01 -10.15
CA MET A 129 11.99 5.93 -11.59
C MET A 129 10.84 4.99 -11.97
N LEU A 130 10.62 3.90 -11.24
CA LEU A 130 9.54 2.94 -11.49
C LEU A 130 8.19 3.42 -10.94
N THR A 131 8.17 4.07 -9.78
CA THR A 131 6.94 4.41 -9.06
C THR A 131 6.43 5.83 -9.31
N ARG A 132 7.22 6.71 -9.95
CA ARG A 132 6.77 8.09 -10.24
C ARG A 132 5.57 8.13 -11.19
N ASN A 133 4.71 9.13 -10.99
CA ASN A 133 3.54 9.42 -11.81
C ASN A 133 3.80 9.47 -13.33
N SER A 134 4.94 10.01 -13.76
CA SER A 134 5.29 10.08 -15.18
C SER A 134 5.58 8.70 -15.82
N THR A 135 5.90 7.69 -15.01
CA THR A 135 6.01 6.30 -15.43
C THR A 135 4.64 5.62 -15.39
N LEU A 136 3.93 5.72 -14.26
CA LEU A 136 2.64 5.04 -14.06
C LEU A 136 1.54 5.55 -15.02
N SER A 137 1.52 6.85 -15.30
CA SER A 137 0.59 7.44 -16.28
C SER A 137 0.78 6.88 -17.70
N LYS A 138 2.02 6.53 -18.08
CA LYS A 138 2.29 5.88 -19.38
C LYS A 138 1.68 4.49 -19.44
N PHE A 139 1.70 3.73 -18.34
CA PHE A 139 1.01 2.45 -18.27
C PHE A 139 -0.50 2.61 -18.35
N SER A 140 -1.07 3.60 -17.65
CA SER A 140 -2.51 3.92 -17.78
C SER A 140 -2.92 4.21 -19.22
N ILE A 141 -2.14 4.98 -19.97
CA ILE A 141 -2.40 5.27 -21.38
C ILE A 141 -2.21 4.01 -22.24
N HIS A 142 -1.13 3.26 -22.00
CA HIS A 142 -0.82 2.05 -22.77
C HIS A 142 -1.96 1.03 -22.69
N TYR A 143 -2.48 0.79 -21.48
CA TYR A 143 -3.58 -0.14 -21.25
C TYR A 143 -4.98 0.46 -21.49
N GLY A 144 -5.06 1.70 -21.96
CA GLY A 144 -6.32 2.37 -22.27
C GLY A 144 -7.19 2.67 -21.03
N LEU A 145 -6.59 2.76 -19.84
CA LEU A 145 -7.29 3.11 -18.61
C LEU A 145 -7.78 4.56 -18.64
N ASP A 146 -7.02 5.45 -19.28
CA ASP A 146 -7.38 6.84 -19.54
C ASP A 146 -8.74 6.98 -20.24
N LYS A 147 -9.04 6.09 -21.19
CA LYS A 147 -10.29 6.08 -21.96
C LYS A 147 -11.46 5.43 -21.21
N ARG A 148 -11.16 4.60 -20.22
CA ARG A 148 -12.15 3.87 -19.41
C ARG A 148 -12.48 4.60 -18.11
N ALA A 149 -11.64 5.57 -17.73
CA ALA A 149 -11.79 6.36 -16.52
C ALA A 149 -12.97 7.31 -16.58
N TYR A 150 -13.67 7.42 -15.46
CA TYR A 150 -14.69 8.42 -15.21
C TYR A 150 -14.05 9.60 -14.47
N PHE A 151 -13.72 10.63 -15.22
CA PHE A 151 -13.21 11.89 -14.68
C PHE A 151 -14.21 13.05 -14.83
N PRO A 152 -14.09 14.07 -13.97
CA PRO A 152 -14.73 15.36 -14.21
C PRO A 152 -14.26 15.98 -15.53
N ARG A 153 -15.13 16.78 -16.17
CA ARG A 153 -14.88 17.39 -17.50
C ARG A 153 -13.60 18.24 -17.56
N GLU A 154 -13.13 18.79 -16.45
CA GLU A 154 -11.88 19.55 -16.44
C GLU A 154 -10.65 18.70 -16.75
N PHE A 155 -10.72 17.37 -16.61
CA PHE A 155 -9.62 16.47 -16.98
C PHE A 155 -9.62 16.10 -18.48
N ASP A 156 -10.71 16.39 -19.20
CA ASP A 156 -10.77 16.26 -20.65
C ASP A 156 -9.81 17.26 -21.30
N LEU A 157 -9.24 16.90 -22.46
CA LEU A 157 -8.37 17.81 -23.23
C LEU A 157 -9.10 19.08 -23.69
N GLU A 158 -10.41 18.97 -23.92
CA GLU A 158 -11.28 20.07 -24.33
C GLU A 158 -11.81 20.89 -23.13
N GLY A 159 -11.68 20.35 -21.91
CA GLY A 159 -12.23 20.93 -20.69
C GLY A 159 -13.76 21.04 -20.68
N ARG A 160 -14.28 21.83 -19.74
CA ARG A 160 -15.69 22.27 -19.77
C ARG A 160 -15.83 23.42 -20.77
N GLN A 161 -16.87 23.43 -21.60
CA GLN A 161 -17.17 24.59 -22.47
C GLN A 161 -17.19 25.88 -21.63
N GLY A 162 -16.24 26.79 -21.91
CA GLY A 162 -16.06 28.06 -21.18
C GLY A 162 -15.46 27.93 -19.76
N GLY A 163 -14.96 26.76 -19.37
CA GLY A 163 -14.36 26.50 -18.06
C GLY A 163 -12.86 26.26 -18.11
N SER A 164 -12.26 25.98 -16.94
CA SER A 164 -10.84 25.66 -16.83
C SER A 164 -10.55 24.19 -17.14
N THR A 165 -9.41 23.93 -17.75
CA THR A 165 -8.81 22.60 -17.88
C THR A 165 -7.87 22.35 -16.70
N ALA A 166 -7.82 21.11 -16.20
CA ALA A 166 -6.76 20.67 -15.31
C ALA A 166 -5.39 20.88 -15.97
N SER A 167 -4.37 21.19 -15.18
CA SER A 167 -3.01 21.30 -15.73
C SER A 167 -2.49 19.95 -16.21
N ALA A 168 -1.51 19.96 -17.12
CA ALA A 168 -0.87 18.73 -17.59
C ALA A 168 -0.35 17.87 -16.43
N LYS A 169 0.28 18.49 -15.42
CA LYS A 169 0.75 17.83 -14.20
C LYS A 169 -0.38 17.17 -13.39
N ARG A 170 -1.55 17.82 -13.28
CA ARG A 170 -2.71 17.26 -12.57
C ARG A 170 -3.31 16.07 -13.32
N ARG A 171 -3.36 16.13 -14.65
CA ARG A 171 -3.81 15.00 -15.47
C ARG A 171 -2.83 13.83 -15.39
N GLU A 172 -1.51 14.10 -15.48
CA GLU A 172 -0.47 13.09 -15.32
C GLU A 172 -0.60 12.39 -13.96
N LYS A 173 -0.75 13.16 -12.87
CA LYS A 173 -1.01 12.59 -11.54
C LYS A 173 -2.25 11.69 -11.56
N ALA A 174 -3.39 12.19 -12.02
CA ALA A 174 -4.63 11.42 -12.01
C ALA A 174 -4.55 10.10 -12.81
N LEU A 175 -3.77 10.08 -13.90
CA LEU A 175 -3.49 8.85 -14.64
C LEU A 175 -2.56 7.90 -13.88
N GLY A 176 -1.58 8.41 -13.12
CA GLY A 176 -0.79 7.62 -12.19
C GLY A 176 -1.66 7.01 -11.09
N ASP A 177 -2.49 7.82 -10.45
CA ASP A 177 -3.39 7.39 -9.36
C ASP A 177 -4.34 6.27 -9.80
N ILE A 178 -4.85 6.33 -11.04
CA ILE A 178 -5.69 5.26 -11.59
C ILE A 178 -4.92 3.96 -11.78
N PHE A 179 -3.64 4.02 -12.18
CA PHE A 179 -2.82 2.83 -12.31
C PHE A 179 -2.60 2.17 -10.94
N GLU A 180 -2.24 2.97 -9.93
CA GLU A 180 -2.12 2.52 -8.53
C GLU A 180 -3.43 1.90 -8.06
N ALA A 181 -4.55 2.59 -8.28
CA ALA A 181 -5.86 2.09 -7.90
C ALA A 181 -6.24 0.79 -8.62
N TYR A 182 -5.82 0.61 -9.86
CA TYR A 182 -6.02 -0.64 -10.60
C TYR A 182 -5.27 -1.79 -9.94
N VAL A 183 -4.00 -1.59 -9.57
CA VAL A 183 -3.18 -2.59 -8.86
C VAL A 183 -3.80 -2.90 -7.48
N GLY A 184 -4.18 -1.87 -6.73
CA GLY A 184 -4.84 -2.02 -5.43
C GLY A 184 -6.16 -2.80 -5.54
N ALA A 185 -6.96 -2.53 -6.58
CA ALA A 185 -8.19 -3.25 -6.84
C ALA A 185 -7.97 -4.69 -7.29
N LEU A 186 -6.99 -4.95 -8.16
CA LEU A 186 -6.62 -6.28 -8.63
C LEU A 186 -6.30 -7.18 -7.45
N ILE A 187 -5.37 -6.76 -6.59
CA ILE A 187 -4.96 -7.52 -5.42
C ILE A 187 -6.12 -7.68 -4.43
N ARG A 188 -6.89 -6.61 -4.20
CA ARG A 188 -8.01 -6.65 -3.24
C ARG A 188 -9.18 -7.52 -3.70
N SER A 189 -9.37 -7.65 -5.01
CA SER A 189 -10.45 -8.44 -5.63
C SER A 189 -10.26 -9.95 -5.51
N ASP A 190 -9.02 -10.39 -5.28
CA ASP A 190 -8.67 -11.79 -5.07
C ASP A 190 -7.71 -11.94 -3.89
N PRO A 191 -8.22 -12.19 -2.67
CA PRO A 191 -7.38 -12.33 -1.48
C PRO A 191 -6.42 -13.53 -1.52
N GLN A 192 -6.62 -14.51 -2.42
CA GLN A 192 -5.78 -15.71 -2.49
C GLN A 192 -4.68 -15.55 -3.54
N ASP A 193 -5.05 -15.16 -4.76
CA ASP A 193 -4.14 -15.14 -5.92
C ASP A 193 -3.87 -13.73 -6.45
N GLY A 194 -4.48 -12.68 -5.89
CA GLY A 194 -4.40 -11.32 -6.43
C GLY A 194 -2.99 -10.74 -6.40
N TYR A 195 -2.23 -10.98 -5.32
CA TYR A 195 -0.83 -10.55 -5.25
C TYR A 195 0.04 -11.27 -6.29
N LYS A 196 -0.10 -12.60 -6.39
CA LYS A 196 0.63 -13.41 -7.37
C LYS A 196 0.33 -12.94 -8.79
N THR A 197 -0.94 -12.76 -9.11
CA THR A 197 -1.41 -12.27 -10.42
C THR A 197 -0.85 -10.88 -10.76
N ALA A 198 -0.59 -10.04 -9.76
CA ALA A 198 -0.04 -8.70 -9.96
C ALA A 198 1.46 -8.68 -10.23
N VAL A 199 2.20 -9.75 -9.87
CA VAL A 199 3.67 -9.82 -10.00
C VAL A 199 4.16 -10.83 -11.04
N ASP A 200 3.27 -11.68 -11.54
CA ASP A 200 3.50 -12.59 -12.68
C ASP A 200 3.64 -11.79 -14.01
#